data_AF-A0A352BHN8-F1
#
_entry.id   AF-A0A352BHN8-F1
#
_cell.length_a   1.000
_cell.length_b   1.000
_cell.length_c   1.000
_cell.angle_alpha   90.00
_cell.angle_beta   90.00
_cell.angle_gamma   90.00
#
_symmetry.space_group_name_H-M   'P 1'
#
loop_
_entity.id
_entity.type
_entity.pdbx_description
1 polymer ?
#
loop_
_entity_poly.entity_id
_entity_poly.type
_entity_poly.pdbx_seq_one_letter_code
_entity_poly.pdbx_strand_id
1 'polypeptide(L)'
;MRTLNLKIQGGLNLRPTIMVDGQIIKYKKNKNQTIDIVHQTENDVVDILISNTLEVNGPLWWLIQPLFYIISLLGILNPRLEKTCYHISYHSKITLVDETTNLALKFNQTKDGTRAIECAGNANIEEFENKFSFDEKAKKRKKILKFLYAGCWILAIMVAFLIVIL
;
A
#
# COMPACT_ATOMS: atom_id res chain seq x y z
N MET A 1 27.57 -12.21 -11.20
CA MET A 1 26.25 -11.98 -10.56
C MET A 1 26.27 -10.59 -9.96
N ARG A 2 25.29 -9.72 -10.29
CA ARG A 2 25.21 -8.37 -9.74
C ARG A 2 24.19 -8.32 -8.60
N THR A 3 24.41 -7.43 -7.65
CA THR A 3 23.56 -7.27 -6.47
C THR A 3 22.98 -5.86 -6.41
N LEU A 4 21.67 -5.76 -6.26
CA LEU A 4 20.96 -4.52 -5.96
C LEU A 4 20.56 -4.53 -4.49
N ASN A 5 21.10 -3.58 -3.73
CA ASN A 5 20.69 -3.29 -2.36
C ASN A 5 19.72 -2.11 -2.38
N LEU A 6 18.44 -2.39 -2.16
CA LEU A 6 17.38 -1.41 -2.19
C LEU A 6 16.92 -1.07 -0.77
N LYS A 7 17.05 0.19 -0.38
CA LYS A 7 16.57 0.71 0.89
C LYS A 7 15.36 1.61 0.67
N ILE A 8 14.20 1.21 1.18
CA ILE A 8 12.95 1.96 1.02
C ILE A 8 12.57 2.63 2.34
N GLN A 9 12.26 3.92 2.27
CA GLN A 9 11.96 4.76 3.43
C GLN A 9 10.62 5.50 3.26
N GLY A 10 9.81 5.52 4.32
CA GLY A 10 8.51 6.21 4.32
C GLY A 10 7.42 5.46 3.52
N GLY A 11 6.23 6.04 3.42
CA GLY A 11 5.13 5.54 2.58
C GLY A 11 4.55 4.16 2.93
N LEU A 12 5.09 3.46 3.93
CA LEU A 12 4.70 2.08 4.28
C LEU A 12 3.29 1.95 4.88
N ASN A 13 2.66 3.07 5.22
CA ASN A 13 1.24 3.16 5.57
C ASN A 13 0.32 3.00 4.36
N LEU A 14 0.85 3.19 3.14
CA LEU A 14 0.14 2.96 1.88
C LEU A 14 0.12 1.49 1.46
N ARG A 15 0.80 0.61 2.22
CA ARG A 15 0.95 -0.82 1.96
C ARG A 15 1.42 -1.11 0.52
N PRO A 16 2.60 -0.59 0.13
CA PRO A 16 3.07 -0.77 -1.23
C PRO A 16 3.38 -2.24 -1.54
N THR A 17 2.98 -2.71 -2.70
CA THR A 17 3.50 -3.91 -3.35
C THR A 17 4.75 -3.51 -4.11
N ILE A 18 5.86 -4.19 -3.85
CA ILE A 18 7.14 -3.95 -4.52
C ILE A 18 7.42 -5.16 -5.40
N MET A 19 7.68 -4.88 -6.68
CA MET A 19 8.08 -5.86 -7.67
C MET A 19 9.46 -5.49 -8.20
N VAL A 20 10.32 -6.49 -8.31
CA VAL A 20 11.66 -6.37 -8.89
C VAL A 20 11.80 -7.48 -9.94
N ASP A 21 12.15 -7.11 -11.18
CA ASP A 21 12.21 -8.02 -12.33
C ASP A 21 10.93 -8.88 -12.48
N GLY A 22 9.77 -8.25 -12.28
CA GLY A 22 8.46 -8.92 -12.35
C GLY A 22 8.11 -9.82 -11.16
N GLN A 23 9.00 -9.98 -10.17
CA GLN A 23 8.73 -10.80 -8.98
C GLN A 23 8.29 -9.92 -7.80
N ILE A 24 7.18 -10.30 -7.15
CA ILE A 24 6.72 -9.62 -5.93
C ILE A 24 7.65 -9.97 -4.76
N ILE A 25 8.29 -8.96 -4.19
CA ILE A 25 9.17 -9.13 -3.03
C ILE A 25 8.36 -8.98 -1.74
N LYS A 26 8.35 -10.06 -0.93
CA LYS A 26 7.85 -10.00 0.44
C LYS A 26 8.88 -9.28 1.30
N TYR A 27 8.44 -8.27 2.03
CA TYR A 27 9.33 -7.47 2.88
C TYR A 27 8.79 -7.39 4.32
N LYS A 28 9.72 -7.14 5.24
CA LYS A 28 9.42 -6.84 6.65
C LYS A 28 9.98 -5.46 7.00
N LYS A 29 9.25 -4.73 7.83
CA LYS A 29 9.69 -3.43 8.33
C LYS A 29 10.78 -3.61 9.38
N ASN A 30 11.87 -2.87 9.24
CA ASN A 30 12.92 -2.78 10.25
C ASN A 30 12.52 -1.81 11.37
N LYS A 31 13.31 -1.78 12.46
CA LYS A 31 13.04 -0.94 13.64
C LYS A 31 12.84 0.55 13.32
N ASN A 32 13.47 1.02 12.24
CA ASN A 32 13.41 2.42 11.78
C ASN A 32 12.30 2.68 10.76
N GLN A 33 11.32 1.77 10.62
CA GLN A 33 10.27 1.83 9.59
C GLN A 33 10.81 1.92 8.15
N THR A 34 12.00 1.35 7.91
CA THR A 34 12.59 1.17 6.59
C THR A 34 12.42 -0.28 6.14
N ILE A 35 12.58 -0.50 4.85
CA ILE A 35 12.68 -1.83 4.25
C ILE A 35 14.05 -1.91 3.59
N ASP A 36 14.76 -3.01 3.81
CA ASP A 36 16.02 -3.30 3.12
C ASP A 36 15.79 -4.58 2.31
N ILE A 37 16.01 -4.51 1.00
CA ILE A 37 15.84 -5.61 0.04
C ILE A 37 17.18 -5.84 -0.63
N VAL A 38 17.58 -7.10 -0.73
CA VAL A 38 18.75 -7.53 -1.50
C VAL A 38 18.25 -8.39 -2.65
N HIS A 39 18.49 -7.95 -3.87
CA HIS A 39 18.13 -8.66 -5.08
C HIS A 39 19.38 -9.01 -5.88
N GLN A 40 19.56 -10.27 -6.23
CA GLN A 40 20.69 -10.71 -7.05
C GLN A 40 20.18 -11.08 -8.44
N THR A 41 20.87 -10.59 -9.46
CA THR A 41 20.47 -10.78 -10.85
C THR A 41 21.69 -10.98 -11.75
N GLU A 42 21.48 -11.65 -12.87
CA GLU A 42 22.47 -11.72 -13.96
C GLU A 42 22.31 -10.57 -14.95
N ASN A 43 21.18 -9.85 -14.89
CA ASN A 43 20.90 -8.74 -15.78
C ASN A 43 21.62 -7.46 -15.34
N ASP A 44 22.01 -6.66 -16.33
CA ASP A 44 22.63 -5.35 -16.12
C ASP A 44 21.59 -4.26 -15.77
N VAL A 45 20.33 -4.53 -16.06
CA VAL A 45 19.20 -3.63 -15.83
C VAL A 45 18.16 -4.36 -14.99
N VAL A 46 17.69 -3.69 -13.94
CA VAL A 46 16.64 -4.17 -13.04
C VAL A 46 15.39 -3.34 -13.23
N ASP A 47 14.26 -4.00 -13.39
CA ASP A 47 12.95 -3.35 -13.45
C ASP A 47 12.35 -3.27 -12.04
N ILE A 48 11.96 -2.07 -11.59
CA ILE A 48 11.29 -1.87 -10.31
C ILE A 48 9.91 -1.28 -10.52
N LEU A 49 8.92 -1.95 -9.96
CA LEU A 49 7.52 -1.53 -9.93
C LEU A 49 7.07 -1.42 -8.48
N ILE A 50 6.56 -0.25 -8.10
CA ILE A 50 5.97 -0.02 -6.78
C ILE A 50 4.57 0.53 -6.98
N SER A 51 3.60 -0.20 -6.46
CA SER A 51 2.19 0.18 -6.52
C SER A 51 1.48 -0.15 -5.22
N ASN A 52 0.22 0.21 -5.06
CA ASN A 52 -0.60 -0.27 -3.95
C ASN A 52 -2.02 -0.58 -4.43
N THR A 53 -2.75 -1.32 -3.59
CA THR A 53 -4.17 -1.58 -3.80
C THR A 53 -4.98 -0.91 -2.71
N LEU A 54 -6.09 -0.28 -3.10
CA LEU A 54 -7.07 0.24 -2.16
C LEU A 54 -8.15 -0.82 -1.96
N GLU A 55 -8.18 -1.48 -0.80
CA GLU A 55 -9.10 -2.60 -0.53
C GLU A 55 -10.57 -2.20 -0.70
N VAL A 56 -10.90 -0.94 -0.39
CA VAL A 56 -12.24 -0.36 -0.58
C VAL A 56 -12.71 -0.39 -2.04
N ASN A 57 -11.79 -0.56 -3.00
CA ASN A 57 -12.12 -0.64 -4.40
C ASN A 57 -12.44 -2.04 -4.92
N GLY A 58 -12.25 -3.08 -4.10
CA GLY A 58 -12.53 -4.46 -4.46
C GLY A 58 -13.98 -4.72 -4.90
N PRO A 59 -14.23 -5.86 -5.57
CA PRO A 59 -15.58 -6.27 -5.92
C PRO A 59 -16.42 -6.48 -4.66
N LEU A 60 -17.74 -6.21 -4.75
CA LEU A 60 -18.69 -6.39 -3.65
C LEU A 60 -18.28 -5.72 -2.32
N TRP A 61 -17.47 -4.64 -2.38
CA TRP A 61 -16.98 -3.92 -1.20
C TRP A 61 -18.09 -3.53 -0.21
N TRP A 62 -19.27 -3.18 -0.71
CA TRP A 62 -20.41 -2.74 0.09
C TRP A 62 -21.04 -3.88 0.92
N LEU A 63 -20.81 -5.14 0.54
CA LEU A 63 -21.32 -6.32 1.24
C LEU A 63 -20.21 -6.98 2.08
N ILE A 64 -19.05 -7.19 1.47
CA ILE A 64 -17.92 -7.90 2.08
C ILE A 64 -17.39 -7.12 3.30
N GLN A 65 -17.25 -5.80 3.19
CA GLN A 65 -16.69 -4.98 4.26
C GLN A 65 -17.59 -4.96 5.51
N PRO A 66 -18.92 -4.72 5.43
CA PRO A 66 -19.82 -4.88 6.57
C PRO A 66 -19.89 -6.31 7.12
N LEU A 67 -19.80 -7.34 6.28
CA LEU A 67 -19.78 -8.72 6.74
C LEU A 67 -18.55 -8.99 7.62
N PHE A 68 -17.35 -8.63 7.16
CA PHE A 68 -16.14 -8.73 7.96
C PHE A 68 -16.23 -7.87 9.23
N TYR A 69 -16.86 -6.71 9.15
CA TYR A 69 -17.11 -5.87 10.31
C TYR A 69 -17.95 -6.56 11.38
N ILE A 70 -19.05 -7.21 10.99
CA ILE A 70 -19.93 -7.93 11.92
C ILE A 70 -19.20 -9.14 12.53
N ILE A 71 -18.57 -9.97 11.69
CA ILE A 71 -17.85 -11.18 12.13
C ILE A 71 -16.69 -10.85 13.07
N SER A 72 -16.05 -9.69 12.88
CA SER A 72 -14.94 -9.21 13.71
C SER A 72 -15.38 -8.49 15.00
N LEU A 73 -16.55 -8.85 15.54
CA LEU A 73 -17.16 -8.23 16.72
C LEU A 73 -17.33 -6.71 16.54
N LEU A 74 -18.06 -6.31 15.49
CA LEU A 74 -18.29 -4.90 15.14
C LEU A 74 -16.99 -4.10 14.97
N GLY A 75 -15.99 -4.72 14.36
CA GLY A 75 -14.72 -4.08 14.04
C GLY A 75 -13.65 -4.09 15.13
N ILE A 76 -13.87 -4.73 16.28
CA ILE A 76 -12.84 -4.88 17.32
C ILE A 76 -11.65 -5.68 16.80
N LEU A 77 -11.91 -6.74 16.04
CA LEU A 77 -10.88 -7.62 15.47
C LEU A 77 -10.56 -7.31 14.00
N ASN A 78 -11.22 -6.31 13.39
CA ASN A 78 -11.04 -6.04 11.97
C ASN A 78 -9.75 -5.24 11.74
N PRO A 79 -8.85 -5.67 10.83
CA PRO A 79 -7.81 -4.78 10.33
C PRO A 79 -8.45 -3.48 9.81
N ARG A 80 -7.89 -2.35 10.25
CA ARG A 80 -8.36 -1.03 9.79
C ARG A 80 -8.05 -0.87 8.31
N LEU A 81 -9.06 -0.42 7.55
CA LEU A 81 -8.89 0.05 6.17
C LEU A 81 -7.81 1.13 6.10
N GLU A 82 -7.15 1.25 4.94
CA GLU A 82 -6.15 2.29 4.74
C GLU A 82 -6.75 3.67 5.03
N LYS A 83 -5.99 4.56 5.67
CA LYS A 83 -6.48 5.92 5.95
C LYS A 83 -6.53 6.77 4.68
N THR A 84 -5.58 6.57 3.78
CA THR A 84 -5.40 7.36 2.55
C THR A 84 -6.17 6.75 1.38
N CYS A 85 -6.58 7.59 0.43
CA CYS A 85 -7.22 7.15 -0.82
C CYS A 85 -6.29 7.44 -2.00
N TYR A 86 -5.00 7.20 -1.82
CA TYR A 86 -3.98 7.49 -2.82
C TYR A 86 -3.42 6.20 -3.39
N HIS A 87 -3.29 6.17 -4.72
CA HIS A 87 -2.49 5.20 -5.44
C HIS A 87 -1.06 5.68 -5.56
N ILE A 88 -0.13 4.74 -5.47
CA ILE A 88 1.26 4.89 -5.87
C ILE A 88 1.36 4.28 -7.26
N SER A 89 1.90 5.03 -8.21
CA SER A 89 2.34 4.49 -9.48
C SER A 89 3.81 4.85 -9.65
N TYR A 90 4.68 3.87 -9.44
CA TYR A 90 6.11 4.00 -9.66
C TYR A 90 6.61 2.85 -10.51
N HIS A 91 7.28 3.19 -11.61
CA HIS A 91 7.90 2.25 -12.53
C HIS A 91 9.21 2.85 -13.04
N SER A 92 10.29 2.12 -12.84
CA SER A 92 11.63 2.55 -13.28
C SER A 92 12.49 1.36 -13.69
N LYS A 93 13.42 1.61 -14.59
CA LYS A 93 14.55 0.73 -14.88
C LYS A 93 15.82 1.30 -14.30
N ILE A 94 16.60 0.45 -13.64
CA ILE A 94 17.84 0.83 -12.98
C ILE A 94 18.97 0.05 -13.62
N THR A 95 19.91 0.77 -14.22
CA THR A 95 21.15 0.18 -14.74
C THR A 95 22.13 0.01 -13.58
N LEU A 96 22.52 -1.25 -13.32
CA LEU A 96 23.49 -1.62 -12.30
C LEU A 96 24.89 -1.33 -12.83
N VAL A 97 25.56 -0.29 -12.31
CA VAL A 97 26.88 0.13 -12.79
C VAL A 97 28.00 -0.70 -12.16
N ASP A 98 27.85 -1.04 -10.88
CA ASP A 98 28.83 -1.80 -10.10
C ASP A 98 28.33 -3.23 -9.79
N GLU A 99 29.23 -4.11 -9.35
CA GLU A 99 28.87 -5.46 -8.85
C GLU A 99 27.83 -5.39 -7.73
N THR A 100 27.91 -4.36 -6.88
CA THR A 100 26.92 -4.06 -5.86
C THR A 100 26.44 -2.62 -6.02
N THR A 101 25.19 -2.45 -6.44
CA THR A 101 24.55 -1.14 -6.56
C THR A 101 23.69 -0.88 -5.33
N ASN A 102 23.96 0.22 -4.62
CA ASN A 102 23.15 0.64 -3.48
C ASN A 102 22.20 1.77 -3.89
N LEU A 103 20.90 1.56 -3.71
CA LEU A 103 19.86 2.52 -4.05
C LEU A 103 18.92 2.75 -2.87
N ALA A 104 18.67 4.01 -2.54
CA ALA A 104 17.64 4.41 -1.60
C ALA A 104 16.44 4.99 -2.32
N LEU A 105 15.25 4.44 -2.04
CA LEU A 105 13.96 4.98 -2.48
C LEU A 105 13.25 5.60 -1.28
N LYS A 106 12.90 6.88 -1.39
CA LYS A 106 12.21 7.61 -0.34
C LYS A 106 10.84 8.04 -0.84
N PHE A 107 9.78 7.62 -0.15
CA PHE A 107 8.45 8.11 -0.44
C PHE A 107 8.31 9.57 -0.04
N ASN A 108 7.80 10.37 -0.96
CA ASN A 108 7.47 11.76 -0.73
C ASN A 108 6.16 11.93 0.04
N GLN A 109 5.90 13.16 0.46
CA GLN A 109 4.62 13.50 1.08
C GLN A 109 3.47 13.21 0.11
N THR A 110 2.48 12.46 0.58
CA THR A 110 1.35 12.03 -0.23
C THR A 110 0.47 13.23 -0.60
N LYS A 111 0.58 13.69 -1.85
CA LYS A 111 -0.22 14.78 -2.42
C LYS A 111 -0.60 14.41 -3.85
N ASP A 112 -1.78 14.84 -4.29
CA ASP A 112 -2.28 14.47 -5.61
C ASP A 112 -1.41 15.06 -6.74
N GLY A 113 -1.11 14.24 -7.75
CA GLY A 113 -0.30 14.63 -8.90
C GLY A 113 1.18 14.90 -8.61
N THR A 114 1.66 14.76 -7.37
CA THR A 114 3.07 14.94 -7.05
C THR A 114 3.87 13.67 -7.24
N ARG A 115 5.18 13.84 -7.42
CA ARG A 115 6.15 12.73 -7.48
C ARG A 115 6.02 11.83 -6.24
N ALA A 116 5.97 10.52 -6.45
CA ALA A 116 5.76 9.55 -5.37
C ALA A 116 7.04 9.19 -4.63
N ILE A 117 8.12 8.97 -5.38
CA ILE A 117 9.39 8.44 -4.87
C ILE A 117 10.55 9.31 -5.32
N GLU A 118 11.43 9.64 -4.39
CA GLU A 118 12.77 10.18 -4.64
C GLU A 118 13.78 9.05 -4.60
N CYS A 119 14.66 9.03 -5.59
CA CYS A 119 15.73 8.04 -5.72
C CYS A 119 17.05 8.71 -5.33
N ALA A 120 17.80 8.08 -4.43
CA ALA A 120 19.13 8.54 -4.03
C ALA A 120 20.11 7.37 -4.11
N GLY A 121 21.13 7.48 -4.94
CA GLY A 121 22.15 6.45 -5.12
C GLY A 121 22.95 6.64 -6.41
N ASN A 122 24.02 5.85 -6.54
CA ASN A 122 24.88 5.84 -7.72
C ASN A 122 24.35 4.79 -8.71
N ALA A 123 23.21 5.07 -9.32
CA ALA A 123 22.67 4.25 -10.40
C ALA A 123 22.07 5.15 -11.47
N ASN A 124 22.13 4.71 -12.72
CA ASN A 124 21.39 5.38 -13.79
C ASN A 124 19.94 4.86 -13.75
N ILE A 125 18.98 5.79 -13.59
CA ILE A 125 17.57 5.46 -13.36
C ILE A 125 16.75 6.09 -14.48
N GLU A 126 16.09 5.25 -15.26
CA GLU A 126 15.09 5.65 -16.23
C GLU A 126 13.71 5.47 -15.61
N GLU A 127 12.98 6.57 -15.41
CA GLU A 127 11.63 6.54 -14.80
C GLU A 127 10.54 6.62 -15.87
N PHE A 128 9.65 5.64 -15.87
CA PHE A 128 8.48 5.60 -16.76
C PHE A 128 7.24 6.20 -16.09
N GLU A 129 7.06 5.93 -14.80
CA GLU A 129 5.97 6.50 -14.01
C GLU A 129 6.45 6.77 -12.58
N ASN A 130 6.07 7.91 -12.02
CA ASN A 130 6.41 8.26 -10.63
C ASN A 130 5.45 9.33 -10.10
N LYS A 131 4.27 8.91 -9.64
CA LYS A 131 3.26 9.82 -9.12
C LYS A 131 2.38 9.21 -8.04
N PHE A 132 1.87 10.07 -7.17
CA PHE A 132 0.69 9.78 -6.39
C PHE A 132 -0.55 10.20 -7.16
N SER A 133 -1.63 9.41 -7.05
CA SER A 133 -2.92 9.74 -7.66
C SER A 133 -4.04 9.56 -6.65
N PHE A 134 -4.84 10.61 -6.46
CA PHE A 134 -5.98 10.56 -5.56
C PHE A 134 -7.16 9.83 -6.21
N ASP A 135 -7.74 8.89 -5.47
CA ASP A 135 -8.90 8.12 -5.89
C ASP A 135 -10.17 8.66 -5.22
N GLU A 136 -10.89 9.52 -5.95
CA GLU A 136 -12.19 10.05 -5.54
C GLU A 136 -13.25 8.95 -5.34
N LYS A 137 -13.16 7.85 -6.08
CA LYS A 137 -14.09 6.72 -5.94
C LYS A 137 -13.86 6.01 -4.61
N ALA A 138 -12.60 5.76 -4.25
CA ALA A 138 -12.23 5.19 -2.96
C ALA A 138 -12.69 6.08 -1.79
N LYS A 139 -12.52 7.41 -1.93
CA LYS A 139 -13.02 8.39 -0.93
C LYS A 139 -14.54 8.28 -0.73
N LYS A 140 -15.30 8.30 -1.83
CA LYS A 140 -16.78 8.16 -1.79
C LYS A 140 -17.19 6.84 -1.15
N ARG A 141 -16.58 5.73 -1.56
CA ARG A 141 -16.86 4.39 -1.02
C ARG A 141 -16.55 4.28 0.48
N LYS A 142 -15.42 4.85 0.95
CA LYS A 142 -15.12 4.92 2.39
C LYS A 142 -16.16 5.71 3.18
N LYS A 143 -16.66 6.81 2.62
CA LYS A 143 -17.75 7.58 3.24
C LYS A 143 -19.01 6.73 3.39
N ILE A 144 -19.37 5.96 2.37
CA ILE A 144 -20.52 5.03 2.41
C ILE A 144 -20.29 3.92 3.45
N LEU A 145 -19.11 3.29 3.48
CA LEU A 145 -18.78 2.26 4.48
C LEU A 145 -18.90 2.78 5.91
N LYS A 146 -18.51 4.03 6.16
CA LYS A 146 -18.67 4.65 7.47
C LYS A 146 -20.14 4.70 7.91
N PHE A 147 -21.05 5.02 6.99
CA PHE A 147 -22.49 4.99 7.28
C PHE A 147 -23.01 3.57 7.48
N LEU A 148 -22.55 2.61 6.67
CA LEU A 148 -22.93 1.19 6.84
C LEU A 148 -22.51 0.65 8.20
N TYR A 149 -21.27 0.93 8.64
CA TYR A 149 -20.79 0.51 9.95
C TYR A 149 -21.57 1.16 11.11
N ALA A 150 -21.93 2.44 10.98
CA ALA A 150 -22.80 3.10 11.96
C ALA A 150 -24.19 2.44 12.02
N GLY A 151 -24.77 2.09 10.86
CA GLY A 151 -26.02 1.34 10.79
C GLY A 151 -25.93 -0.03 11.47
N CYS A 152 -24.86 -0.78 11.22
CA CYS A 152 -24.59 -2.06 11.89
C CYS A 152 -24.53 -1.92 13.42
N TRP A 153 -23.90 -0.86 13.93
CA TRP A 153 -23.84 -0.58 15.37
C TRP A 153 -25.21 -0.29 15.97
N ILE A 154 -26.00 0.57 15.33
CA ILE A 154 -27.36 0.90 15.79
C ILE A 154 -28.21 -0.37 15.83
N LEU A 155 -28.14 -1.19 14.78
CA LEU A 155 -28.85 -2.47 14.72
C LEU A 155 -28.41 -3.43 15.83
N ALA A 156 -27.11 -3.55 16.09
CA ALA A 156 -26.60 -4.37 17.17
C ALA A 156 -27.12 -3.92 18.56
N ILE A 157 -27.17 -2.61 18.81
CA ILE A 157 -27.72 -2.06 20.06
C ILE A 157 -29.22 -2.37 20.19
N MET A 158 -29.99 -2.19 19.11
CA MET A 158 -31.42 -2.52 19.12
C MET A 158 -31.67 -4.00 19.41
N VAL A 159 -30.90 -4.91 18.79
CA VAL A 159 -31.01 -6.35 19.04
C VAL A 159 -30.64 -6.69 20.48
N ALA A 160 -29.55 -6.12 21.01
CA ALA A 160 -29.16 -6.32 22.40
C ALA A 160 -30.24 -5.84 23.38
N PHE A 161 -30.86 -4.67 23.12
CA PHE A 161 -31.94 -4.14 23.94
C PHE A 161 -33.18 -5.05 23.93
N LEU A 162 -33.57 -5.56 22.76
CA LEU A 162 -34.68 -6.51 22.64
C LEU A 162 -34.42 -7.79 23.42
N ILE A 163 -33.20 -8.35 23.36
CA ILE A 163 -32.82 -9.56 24.11
C ILE A 163 -32.87 -9.34 25.63
N VAL A 164 -32.60 -8.14 26.12
CA VAL A 164 -32.62 -7.84 27.57
C VAL A 164 -34.05 -7.65 28.10
N ILE A 165 -34.98 -7.20 27.25
CA ILE A 165 -36.38 -6.94 27.62
C ILE A 165 -37.25 -8.20 27.54
N LEU A 166 -36.90 -9.13 26.65
CA LEU A 166 -37.64 -10.35 26.35
C LEU A 166 -37.22 -11.50 27.27
#